data_AF-A0A6B3F8E6-F1
#
_entry.id   AF-A0A6B3F8E6-F1
#
_cell.length_a   1.000
_cell.length_b   1.000
_cell.length_c   1.000
_cell.angle_alpha   90.00
_cell.angle_beta   90.00
_cell.angle_gamma   90.00
#
_symmetry.space_group_name_H-M   'P 1'
#
loop_
_entity.id
_entity.type
_entity.pdbx_description
1 polymer ?
#
loop_
_entity_poly.entity_id
_entity_poly.type
_entity_poly.pdbx_seq_one_letter_code
_entity_poly.pdbx_strand_id
1 'polypeptide(L)' 'EPAEEESATEPPAQSAPVQKTTVVTGTDEAATPAPREAHTSAELVEMQLGISADAPLCLSCGTKMQRAGSCYICEGCGST' A
#
# COMPACT_ATOMS: atom_id res chain seq x y z
N GLU A 1 -5.92 33.12 32.34
CA GLU A 1 -4.74 33.20 33.20
C GLU A 1 -4.87 32.18 34.32
N PRO A 2 -3.83 31.40 34.64
CA PRO A 2 -2.52 31.26 33.96
C PRO A 2 -2.55 30.00 33.05
N ALA A 3 -2.02 29.91 31.83
CA ALA A 3 -0.88 30.55 31.16
C ALA A 3 0.38 30.48 32.01
N GLU A 4 1.11 29.35 31.93
CA GLU A 4 2.55 29.22 32.20
C GLU A 4 2.93 27.73 32.11
N GLU A 5 3.55 27.30 31.00
CA GLU A 5 4.85 26.63 31.04
C GLU A 5 5.34 26.49 29.59
N GLU A 6 6.01 27.54 29.16
CA GLU A 6 6.80 27.64 27.96
C GLU A 6 8.02 26.73 28.11
N SER A 7 8.01 25.56 27.47
CA SER A 7 9.24 24.81 27.23
C SER A 7 9.57 24.88 25.75
N ALA A 8 10.18 26.01 25.41
CA ALA A 8 10.98 26.14 24.22
C ALA A 8 12.08 25.06 24.25
N THR A 9 12.01 24.12 23.32
CA THR A 9 13.20 23.44 22.85
C THR A 9 13.11 23.42 21.34
N GLU A 10 13.90 24.32 20.78
CA GLU A 10 14.14 24.51 19.36
C GLU A 10 14.44 23.20 18.64
N PRO A 11 14.05 23.09 17.36
CA PRO A 11 14.28 21.90 16.56
C PRO A 11 15.79 21.71 16.33
N PRO A 12 16.37 20.51 16.50
CA PRO A 12 17.66 20.23 15.90
C PRO A 12 17.49 20.28 14.38
N ALA A 13 17.84 21.43 13.82
CA ALA A 13 18.12 21.61 12.40
C ALA A 13 19.32 20.73 12.05
N GLN A 14 19.05 19.46 11.73
CA GLN A 14 20.07 18.56 11.23
C GLN A 14 19.96 18.48 9.71
N SER A 15 20.90 19.20 9.10
CA SER A 15 21.29 19.30 7.71
C SER A 15 20.67 18.30 6.72
N ALA A 16 19.94 18.85 5.76
CA ALA A 16 19.55 18.20 4.53
C ALA A 16 20.75 17.87 3.63
N PRO A 17 20.88 16.65 3.10
CA PRO A 17 21.58 16.46 1.84
C PRO A 17 20.63 16.84 0.70
N VAL A 18 20.87 18.02 0.09
CA VAL A 18 20.26 18.40 -1.19
C VAL A 18 20.89 17.55 -2.27
N GLN A 19 20.45 16.30 -2.40
CA GLN A 19 20.80 15.50 -3.57
C GLN A 19 20.00 16.03 -4.74
N LYS A 20 20.67 16.88 -5.53
CA LYS A 20 20.23 17.28 -6.86
C LYS A 20 20.40 16.07 -7.76
N THR A 21 19.49 15.12 -7.63
CA THR A 21 19.43 13.95 -8.50
C THR A 21 19.05 14.45 -9.87
N THR A 22 20.02 14.36 -10.75
CA THR A 22 19.93 14.45 -12.20
C THR A 22 18.56 14.01 -12.71
N VAL A 23 17.85 14.91 -13.38
CA VAL A 23 16.73 14.54 -14.23
C VAL A 23 17.31 13.66 -15.33
N VAL A 24 17.25 12.35 -15.10
CA VAL A 24 17.32 11.37 -16.18
C VAL A 24 16.02 11.60 -16.94
N THR A 25 16.09 12.33 -18.05
CA THR A 25 15.08 12.27 -19.11
C THR A 25 15.22 10.91 -19.78
N GLY A 26 14.97 9.86 -19.01
CA GLY A 26 14.63 8.56 -19.54
C GLY A 26 13.21 8.71 -19.98
N THR A 27 12.99 8.77 -21.29
CA THR A 27 11.75 8.26 -21.87
C THR A 27 11.74 6.76 -21.59
N ASP A 28 11.49 6.40 -20.34
CA ASP A 28 10.81 5.16 -20.06
C ASP A 28 9.41 5.44 -20.60
N GLU A 29 9.13 4.89 -21.77
CA GLU A 29 7.76 4.68 -22.20
C GLU A 29 7.18 3.71 -21.18
N ALA A 30 6.84 4.27 -20.01
CA ALA A 30 6.06 3.62 -18.99
C ALA A 30 4.76 3.33 -19.70
N ALA A 31 4.66 2.11 -20.22
CA ALA A 31 3.45 1.59 -20.80
C ALA A 31 2.37 1.85 -19.76
N THR A 32 1.56 2.89 -19.99
CA THR A 32 0.38 3.16 -19.19
C THR A 32 -0.34 1.82 -19.15
N PRO A 33 -0.47 1.18 -17.97
CA PRO A 33 -1.14 -0.10 -17.91
C PRO A 33 -2.50 0.13 -18.56
N ALA A 34 -2.80 -0.67 -19.58
CA ALA A 34 -4.07 -0.57 -20.28
C ALA A 34 -5.19 -0.47 -19.24
N PRO A 35 -6.22 0.36 -19.48
CA PRO A 35 -7.32 0.49 -18.52
C PRO A 35 -7.81 -0.90 -18.16
N ARG A 36 -7.77 -1.23 -16.86
CA ARG A 36 -8.26 -2.51 -16.37
C ARG A 36 -9.78 -2.48 -16.56
N GLU A 37 -10.27 -3.11 -17.61
CA GLU A 37 -11.70 -3.30 -17.85
C GLU A 37 -12.15 -4.54 -17.08
N ALA A 38 -13.14 -4.37 -16.20
CA ALA A 38 -13.76 -5.48 -15.52
C ALA A 38 -14.76 -6.16 -16.47
N HIS A 39 -14.56 -7.46 -16.70
CA HIS A 39 -15.47 -8.24 -17.54
C HIS A 39 -16.60 -8.86 -16.74
N THR A 40 -16.53 -8.80 -15.41
CA THR A 40 -17.54 -9.31 -14.50
C THR A 40 -17.82 -8.33 -13.36
N SER A 41 -18.99 -8.47 -12.73
CA SER A 41 -19.32 -7.70 -11.53
C SER A 41 -18.38 -7.99 -10.36
N ALA A 42 -17.85 -9.22 -10.28
CA ALA A 42 -16.81 -9.56 -9.30
C ALA A 42 -15.55 -8.74 -9.56
N GLU A 43 -15.04 -8.74 -10.79
CA GLU A 43 -13.82 -8.01 -11.14
C GLU A 43 -13.95 -6.49 -10.93
N LEU A 44 -15.14 -5.91 -11.15
CA LEU A 44 -15.38 -4.49 -10.86
C LEU A 44 -15.18 -4.18 -9.36
N VAL A 45 -15.75 -5.02 -8.50
CA VAL A 45 -15.65 -4.90 -7.05
C VAL A 45 -14.21 -5.15 -6.60
N GLU A 46 -13.50 -6.10 -7.21
CA GLU A 46 -12.08 -6.35 -6.96
C GLU A 46 -11.21 -5.14 -7.27
N MET A 47 -11.44 -4.48 -8.41
CA MET A 47 -10.73 -3.26 -8.79
C MET A 47 -11.01 -2.11 -7.82
N GLN A 48 -12.25 -2.00 -7.33
CA GLN A 48 -12.64 -0.93 -6.42
C GLN A 48 -12.08 -1.14 -4.99
N LEU A 49 -12.04 -2.38 -4.51
CA LEU A 49 -11.59 -2.69 -3.14
C LEU A 49 -10.11 -3.12 -3.07
N GLY A 50 -9.46 -3.40 -4.20
CA GLY A 50 -8.09 -3.93 -4.24
C GLY A 50 -7.97 -5.36 -3.72
N ILE A 51 -9.06 -6.15 -3.77
CA ILE A 51 -9.14 -7.51 -3.23
C ILE A 51 -9.34 -8.48 -4.39
N SER A 52 -8.64 -9.61 -4.42
CA SER A 52 -8.87 -10.65 -5.44
C SER A 52 -10.04 -11.57 -5.06
N ALA A 53 -11.05 -11.75 -5.91
CA ALA A 53 -12.20 -12.63 -5.72
C ALA A 53 -11.79 -14.10 -5.64
N ASP A 54 -10.69 -14.48 -6.30
CA ASP A 54 -10.14 -15.84 -6.32
C ASP A 54 -9.50 -16.26 -4.97
N ALA A 55 -9.26 -15.33 -4.04
CA ALA A 55 -8.63 -15.69 -2.78
C ALA A 55 -9.58 -16.50 -1.87
N PRO A 56 -9.19 -17.72 -1.43
CA PRO A 56 -10.01 -18.57 -0.57
C PRO A 56 -10.17 -17.98 0.84
N LEU A 57 -11.12 -18.52 1.59
CA LEU A 57 -11.29 -18.23 3.02
C LEU A 57 -10.39 -19.17 3.85
N CYS A 58 -9.74 -18.69 4.92
CA CYS A 58 -8.98 -19.54 5.86
C CYS A 58 -9.92 -20.62 6.40
N LEU A 59 -9.58 -21.90 6.23
CA LEU A 59 -10.42 -23.00 6.70
C LEU A 59 -10.56 -23.01 8.23
N SER A 60 -9.59 -22.41 8.94
CA SER A 60 -9.57 -22.36 10.40
C SER A 60 -10.38 -21.20 11.00
N CYS A 61 -10.45 -20.03 10.31
CA CYS A 61 -11.10 -18.84 10.87
C CYS A 61 -12.06 -18.09 9.92
N GLY A 62 -12.21 -18.55 8.67
CA GLY A 62 -13.16 -18.02 7.69
C GLY A 62 -12.79 -16.66 7.08
N THR A 63 -11.70 -16.01 7.51
CA THR A 63 -11.28 -14.73 6.92
C THR A 63 -10.64 -14.93 5.55
N LYS A 64 -10.90 -14.02 4.63
CA LYS A 64 -10.30 -14.01 3.29
C LYS A 64 -8.77 -13.91 3.38
N MET A 65 -8.07 -14.83 2.71
CA MET A 65 -6.62 -14.87 2.76
C MET A 65 -6.00 -13.76 1.88
N GLN A 66 -4.84 -13.26 2.28
CA GLN A 66 -4.04 -12.29 1.52
C GLN A 66 -3.08 -13.02 0.58
N ARG A 67 -2.92 -12.53 -0.65
CA ARG A 67 -2.00 -13.13 -1.62
C ARG A 67 -0.56 -12.78 -1.28
N ALA A 68 0.27 -13.78 -1.02
CA ALA A 68 1.70 -13.67 -0.74
C ALA A 68 2.49 -14.38 -1.84
N GLY A 69 2.61 -13.73 -3.00
CA GLY A 69 3.26 -14.31 -4.17
C GLY A 69 2.45 -15.47 -4.77
N SER A 70 2.99 -16.69 -4.71
CA SER A 70 2.32 -17.92 -5.15
C SER A 70 1.43 -18.56 -4.07
N CYS A 71 1.54 -18.10 -2.83
CA CYS A 71 0.81 -18.65 -1.69
C CYS A 71 -0.24 -17.66 -1.18
N TYR A 72 -1.08 -18.11 -0.26
CA TYR A 72 -2.07 -17.28 0.43
C TYR A 72 -1.80 -17.35 1.93
N ILE A 73 -1.75 -16.21 2.61
CA ILE A 73 -1.51 -16.15 4.06
C ILE A 73 -2.74 -15.56 4.73
N CYS A 74 -3.15 -16.16 5.85
CA CYS A 74 -4.16 -15.59 6.70
C CYS A 74 -3.52 -14.83 7.86
N GLU A 75 -3.79 -13.52 7.94
CA GLU A 75 -3.29 -12.65 9.00
C GLU A 75 -3.95 -12.92 10.37
N GLY A 76 -5.13 -13.54 10.40
CA GLY A 76 -5.84 -13.84 11.64
C GLY A 76 -5.42 -15.16 12.28
N CYS A 77 -5.35 -16.24 11.48
CA CYS A 77 -5.07 -17.60 11.94
C CYS A 77 -3.58 -17.99 11.78
N GLY A 78 -2.79 -17.25 10.99
CA GLY A 78 -1.40 -17.57 10.68
C GLY A 78 -1.21 -18.71 9.67
N SER A 79 -2.29 -19.27 9.14
CA SER A 79 -2.23 -20.33 8.12
C SER A 79 -1.73 -19.78 6.79
N THR A 80 -0.76 -20.46 6.19
CA THR A 80 -0.15 -20.15 4.89
C THR A 80 -0.50 -21.21 3.83
#